data_AF-U6SS77-F1
#
_entry.id   AF-U6SS77-F1
#
_cell.length_a   1.000
_cell.length_b   1.000
_cell.length_c   1.000
_cell.angle_alpha   90.00
_cell.angle_beta   90.00
_cell.angle_gamma   90.00
#
_symmetry.space_group_name_H-M   'P 1'
#
loop_
_entity.id
_entity.type
_entity.pdbx_description
1 polymer ?
#
loop_
_entity_poly.entity_id
_entity_poly.type
_entity_poly.pdbx_seq_one_letter_code
_entity_poly.pdbx_strand_id
1 'polypeptide(L)'
;MEMTMKTKEVSEQLGVNPTTIQRWMKFFNIHCETNEHGHYFFTDEQLVVLKTIQAQLQEGKKMKEVDLSEYSSLISKSPSTDTKIQKQTKAVNVHAGVYEEKLENVLKRVEDLEAELSKKADEVVSYQLLKHRSEIENMMKMLQKLEARIDKMEEKVTPDEEVELPVAAGAEPKRKWRSFKQMFSF
;
A
#
# COMPACT_ATOMS: atom_id res chain seq x y z
N MET A 1 -50.24 12.47 15.35
CA MET A 1 -50.12 11.23 14.57
C MET A 1 -48.71 11.23 14.04
N GLU A 2 -47.84 10.38 14.56
CA GLU A 2 -46.49 10.22 14.01
C GLU A 2 -46.63 9.44 12.69
N MET A 3 -46.43 10.13 11.57
CA MET A 3 -46.44 9.50 10.25
C MET A 3 -45.06 8.91 10.00
N THR A 4 -44.96 7.59 9.95
CA THR A 4 -43.73 6.89 9.59
C THR A 4 -43.77 6.49 8.12
N MET A 5 -42.82 6.98 7.34
CA MET A 5 -42.75 6.77 5.89
C MET A 5 -41.75 5.68 5.53
N LYS A 6 -42.08 4.86 4.52
CA LYS A 6 -41.13 3.88 3.99
C LYS A 6 -40.11 4.56 3.09
N THR A 7 -38.93 3.96 2.92
CA THR A 7 -37.88 4.47 2.02
C THR A 7 -38.38 4.84 0.62
N LYS A 8 -39.30 4.05 0.06
CA LYS A 8 -39.89 4.31 -1.26
C LYS A 8 -40.72 5.61 -1.29
N GLU A 9 -41.53 5.83 -0.26
CA GLU A 9 -42.37 7.02 -0.15
C GLU A 9 -41.52 8.29 0.03
N VAL A 10 -40.49 8.21 0.87
CA VAL A 10 -39.51 9.30 1.03
C VAL A 10 -38.77 9.58 -0.28
N SER A 11 -38.45 8.55 -1.06
CA SER A 11 -37.81 8.69 -2.37
C SER A 11 -38.68 9.42 -3.40
N GLU A 12 -39.97 9.13 -3.39
CA GLU A 12 -40.95 9.78 -4.27
C GLU A 12 -41.15 11.25 -3.86
N GLN A 13 -41.14 11.55 -2.56
CA GLN A 13 -41.28 12.93 -2.07
C GLN A 13 -40.06 13.82 -2.35
N LEU A 14 -38.84 13.29 -2.17
CA LEU A 14 -37.61 14.04 -2.46
C LEU A 14 -37.24 13.99 -3.95
N GLY A 15 -37.89 13.15 -4.77
CA GLY A 15 -37.57 12.99 -6.19
C GLY A 15 -36.18 12.37 -6.41
N VAL A 16 -35.70 11.55 -5.48
CA VAL A 16 -34.38 10.90 -5.51
C VAL A 16 -34.54 9.39 -5.53
N ASN A 17 -33.54 8.67 -6.04
CA ASN A 17 -33.60 7.20 -6.06
C ASN A 17 -33.57 6.64 -4.62
N PRO A 18 -34.36 5.60 -4.27
CA PRO A 18 -34.30 4.94 -2.96
C PRO A 18 -32.87 4.57 -2.49
N THR A 19 -32.00 4.18 -3.41
CA THR A 19 -30.58 3.86 -3.12
C THR A 19 -29.78 5.09 -2.68
N THR A 20 -30.16 6.30 -3.12
CA THR A 20 -29.54 7.56 -2.72
C THR A 20 -29.88 7.91 -1.28
N ILE A 21 -31.14 7.70 -0.87
CA ILE A 21 -31.57 7.87 0.53
C ILE A 21 -30.83 6.90 1.44
N GLN A 22 -30.73 5.63 1.04
CA GLN A 22 -29.96 4.63 1.79
C GLN A 22 -28.48 5.03 1.91
N ARG A 23 -27.90 5.60 0.85
CA ARG A 23 -26.53 6.10 0.86
C ARG A 23 -26.36 7.28 1.84
N TRP A 24 -27.30 8.23 1.85
CA TRP A 24 -27.26 9.35 2.80
C TRP A 24 -27.44 8.89 4.23
N MET A 25 -28.37 7.97 4.50
CA MET A 25 -28.54 7.41 5.83
C MET A 25 -27.28 6.71 6.31
N LYS A 26 -26.60 5.91 5.46
CA LYS A 26 -25.32 5.27 5.83
C LYS A 26 -24.18 6.26 6.02
N PHE A 27 -24.11 7.29 5.17
CA PHE A 27 -23.01 8.26 5.17
C PHE A 27 -23.11 9.25 6.34
N PHE A 28 -24.31 9.76 6.60
CA PHE A 28 -24.60 10.70 7.68
C PHE A 28 -25.08 10.00 8.95
N ASN A 29 -25.11 8.67 8.99
CA ASN A 29 -25.49 7.85 10.14
C ASN A 29 -26.80 8.31 10.81
N ILE A 30 -27.83 8.52 9.98
CA ILE A 30 -29.15 8.99 10.42
C ILE A 30 -29.86 7.83 11.14
N HIS A 31 -30.34 8.08 12.36
CA HIS A 31 -30.97 7.04 13.18
C HIS A 31 -32.39 6.71 12.72
N CYS A 32 -32.53 5.81 11.75
CA CYS A 32 -33.83 5.32 11.28
C CYS A 32 -34.23 4.01 11.97
N GLU A 33 -35.51 3.82 12.23
CA GLU A 33 -36.02 2.54 12.72
C GLU A 33 -36.04 1.50 11.60
N THR A 34 -35.62 0.28 11.90
CA THR A 34 -35.68 -0.85 10.96
C THR A 34 -36.67 -1.89 11.44
N ASN A 35 -37.52 -2.38 10.54
CA ASN A 35 -38.36 -3.53 10.83
C ASN A 35 -37.52 -4.83 10.95
N GLU A 36 -38.14 -5.93 11.39
CA GLU A 36 -37.54 -7.28 11.43
C GLU A 36 -36.99 -7.75 10.08
N HIS A 37 -37.50 -7.19 8.97
CA HIS A 37 -37.03 -7.45 7.60
C HIS A 37 -35.97 -6.45 7.09
N GLY A 38 -35.50 -5.51 7.91
CA GLY A 38 -34.45 -4.55 7.54
C GLY A 38 -34.90 -3.38 6.66
N HIS A 39 -36.20 -3.12 6.56
CA HIS A 39 -36.73 -1.93 5.88
C HIS A 39 -36.70 -0.71 6.79
N TYR A 40 -36.21 0.43 6.28
CA TYR A 40 -36.13 1.69 7.02
C TYR A 40 -37.47 2.42 7.04
N PHE A 41 -37.85 2.87 8.23
CA PHE A 41 -38.93 3.81 8.48
C PHE A 41 -38.36 5.18 8.86
N PHE A 42 -38.95 6.22 8.28
CA PHE A 42 -38.52 7.59 8.46
C PHE A 42 -39.60 8.40 9.17
N THR A 43 -39.20 9.18 10.17
CA THR A 43 -40.06 10.20 10.78
C THR A 43 -39.99 11.50 10.00
N ASP A 44 -40.97 12.38 10.20
CA ASP A 44 -40.99 13.71 9.58
C ASP A 44 -39.71 14.51 9.89
N GLU A 45 -39.13 14.34 11.09
CA GLU A 45 -37.88 14.98 11.48
C GLU A 45 -36.71 14.54 10.59
N GLN A 46 -36.60 13.25 10.30
CA GLN A 46 -35.56 12.70 9.42
C GLN A 46 -35.73 13.15 7.97
N LEU A 47 -36.97 13.34 7.53
CA LEU A 47 -37.28 13.87 6.21
C LEU A 47 -36.75 15.30 6.07
N VAL A 48 -36.91 16.13 7.10
CA VAL A 48 -36.33 17.48 7.13
C VAL A 48 -34.82 17.43 6.99
N VAL A 49 -34.13 16.51 7.68
CA VAL A 49 -32.68 16.31 7.53
C VAL A 49 -32.31 15.94 6.09
N LEU A 50 -32.99 14.96 5.50
CA LEU A 50 -32.74 14.51 4.13
C LEU A 50 -32.96 15.63 3.10
N LYS A 51 -33.96 16.48 3.33
CA LYS A 51 -34.24 17.65 2.48
C LYS A 51 -33.13 18.70 2.58
N THR A 52 -32.59 18.93 3.77
CA THR A 52 -31.43 19.81 3.97
C THR A 52 -30.18 19.26 3.26
N ILE A 53 -29.93 17.95 3.36
CA ILE A 53 -28.85 17.28 2.63
C ILE A 53 -29.02 17.48 1.12
N GLN A 54 -30.22 17.26 0.59
CA GLN A 54 -30.53 17.43 -0.83
C GLN A 54 -30.23 18.86 -1.31
N ALA A 55 -30.68 19.87 -0.55
CA ALA A 55 -30.46 21.27 -0.90
C ALA A 55 -28.96 21.62 -0.94
N GLN A 56 -28.19 21.17 0.04
CA GLN A 56 -26.75 21.42 0.09
C GLN A 56 -25.98 20.71 -1.03
N LEU A 57 -26.40 19.49 -1.39
CA LEU A 57 -25.81 18.76 -2.52
C LEU A 57 -26.17 19.41 -3.87
N GLN A 58 -27.37 19.97 -4.01
CA GLN A 58 -27.78 20.74 -5.20
C GLN A 58 -27.02 22.06 -5.34
N GLU A 59 -26.63 22.68 -4.21
CA GLU A 59 -25.77 23.87 -4.17
C GLU A 59 -24.32 23.57 -4.60
N GLY A 60 -23.97 22.30 -4.80
CA GLY A 60 -22.64 21.86 -5.26
C GLY A 60 -21.67 21.51 -4.13
N LYS A 61 -22.12 21.49 -2.87
CA LYS A 61 -21.32 21.01 -1.74
C LYS A 61 -21.07 19.52 -1.89
N LYS A 62 -19.87 19.07 -1.54
CA LYS A 62 -19.55 17.63 -1.52
C LYS A 62 -20.21 16.99 -0.30
N MET A 63 -20.49 15.68 -0.34
CA MET A 63 -21.07 14.95 0.80
C MET A 63 -20.33 15.17 2.13
N LYS A 64 -19.00 15.37 2.10
CA LYS A 64 -18.16 15.63 3.29
C LYS A 64 -18.28 17.05 3.86
N GLU A 65 -18.82 17.98 3.08
CA GLU A 65 -18.94 19.42 3.43
C GLU A 65 -20.37 19.79 3.83
N VAL A 66 -21.28 18.81 3.84
CA VAL A 66 -22.68 19.05 4.22
C VAL A 66 -22.74 19.31 5.72
N ASP A 67 -23.22 20.49 6.09
CA ASP A 67 -23.41 20.90 7.49
C ASP A 67 -24.79 20.45 7.98
N LEU A 68 -24.79 19.56 8.96
CA LEU A 68 -25.99 19.06 9.65
C LEU A 68 -25.90 19.32 11.17
N SER A 69 -25.15 20.34 11.57
CA SER A 69 -24.94 20.71 12.98
C SER A 69 -26.25 20.91 13.76
N GLU A 70 -27.28 21.47 13.12
CA GLU A 70 -28.62 21.70 13.70
C GLU A 70 -29.39 20.39 13.98
N TYR A 71 -29.10 19.30 13.26
CA TYR A 71 -29.78 18.01 13.37
C TYR A 71 -28.92 16.95 14.08
N SER A 72 -27.94 17.40 14.87
CA SER A 72 -27.00 16.52 15.57
C SER A 72 -27.64 15.54 16.55
N SER A 73 -28.87 15.80 17.02
CA SER A 73 -29.66 14.85 17.83
C SER A 73 -30.15 13.62 17.05
N LEU A 74 -30.29 13.74 15.73
CA LEU A 74 -30.81 12.69 14.83
C LEU A 74 -29.68 11.92 14.12
N ILE A 75 -28.43 12.33 14.34
CA ILE A 75 -27.22 11.82 13.68
C ILE A 75 -26.21 11.39 14.73
N SER A 76 -25.81 10.12 14.70
CA SER A 76 -24.66 9.66 15.50
C SER A 76 -23.37 10.15 14.85
N LYS A 77 -22.77 11.21 15.40
CA LYS A 77 -21.46 11.72 14.98
C LYS A 77 -20.40 10.61 15.09
N SER A 78 -19.79 10.24 13.95
CA SER A 78 -18.40 9.75 13.83
C SER A 78 -18.05 9.51 12.34
N PRO A 79 -16.78 9.51 11.91
CA PRO A 79 -15.68 10.42 12.20
C PRO A 79 -15.20 11.03 10.87
N SER A 80 -15.37 12.32 10.65
CA SER A 80 -14.52 13.05 9.70
C SER A 80 -14.90 14.51 9.73
N THR A 81 -14.14 15.29 10.49
CA THR A 81 -13.21 16.27 9.93
C THR A 81 -12.69 17.11 11.07
N ASP A 82 -11.36 17.27 11.09
CA ASP A 82 -10.68 18.31 11.84
C ASP A 82 -11.37 19.65 11.58
N THR A 83 -12.09 20.17 12.56
CA THR A 83 -12.33 21.60 12.64
C THR A 83 -12.25 21.99 14.10
N LYS A 84 -11.11 22.59 14.43
CA LYS A 84 -10.89 23.38 15.64
C LYS A 84 -12.07 24.34 15.81
N ILE A 85 -12.97 24.06 16.75
CA ILE A 85 -13.81 25.10 17.35
C ILE A 85 -13.75 24.91 18.86
N GLN A 86 -12.98 25.80 19.47
CA GLN A 86 -13.06 26.08 20.90
C GLN A 86 -14.50 26.53 21.22
N LYS A 87 -15.19 25.83 22.12
CA LYS A 87 -15.82 26.43 23.31
C LYS A 87 -16.62 25.39 24.08
N GLN A 88 -16.16 25.20 25.32
CA GLN A 88 -16.96 25.11 26.54
C GLN A 88 -18.36 24.48 26.42
N THR A 89 -18.47 23.21 26.81
CA THR A 89 -19.52 22.79 27.75
C THR A 89 -18.98 21.71 28.67
N LYS A 90 -18.96 22.05 29.96
CA LYS A 90 -18.76 21.17 31.10
C LYS A 90 -19.86 20.11 31.14
N ALA A 91 -19.48 18.97 31.74
CA ALA A 91 -20.30 17.86 32.23
C ALA A 91 -20.67 16.80 31.19
N VAL A 92 -20.50 15.54 31.61
CA VAL A 92 -20.71 14.28 30.88
C VAL A 92 -19.53 13.87 29.98
N ASN A 93 -18.37 13.54 30.56
CA ASN A 93 -17.39 12.74 29.82
C ASN A 93 -16.37 11.95 30.66
N VAL A 94 -16.83 11.25 31.70
CA VAL A 94 -15.95 10.32 32.43
C VAL A 94 -15.52 9.16 31.53
N HIS A 95 -16.35 8.77 30.56
CA HIS A 95 -16.05 7.65 29.68
C HIS A 95 -15.10 8.02 28.52
N ALA A 96 -15.15 9.25 27.99
CA ALA A 96 -14.22 9.69 26.95
C ALA A 96 -12.78 9.80 27.47
N GLY A 97 -12.56 10.24 28.71
CA GLY A 97 -11.21 10.30 29.28
C GLY A 97 -10.53 8.92 29.37
N VAL A 98 -11.31 7.88 29.71
CA VAL A 98 -10.81 6.48 29.74
C VAL A 98 -10.52 5.94 28.34
N TYR A 99 -11.33 6.32 27.34
CA TYR A 99 -11.04 5.96 25.95
C TYR A 99 -9.83 6.72 25.39
N GLU A 100 -9.65 7.98 25.79
CA GLU A 100 -8.52 8.83 25.40
C GLU A 100 -7.21 8.29 25.97
N GLU A 101 -7.18 7.89 27.25
CA GLU A 101 -6.01 7.25 27.87
C GLU A 101 -5.69 5.89 27.22
N LYS A 102 -6.72 5.07 26.95
CA LYS A 102 -6.52 3.80 26.23
C LYS A 102 -6.03 4.02 24.80
N LEU A 103 -6.50 5.05 24.11
CA LEU A 103 -6.06 5.41 22.77
C LEU A 103 -4.61 5.90 22.79
N GLU A 104 -4.24 6.72 23.77
CA GLU A 104 -2.86 7.17 23.96
C GLU A 104 -1.92 5.98 24.23
N ASN A 105 -2.34 5.01 25.03
CA ASN A 105 -1.58 3.78 25.26
C ASN A 105 -1.45 2.91 24.00
N VAL A 106 -2.49 2.85 23.16
CA VAL A 106 -2.42 2.14 21.87
C VAL A 106 -1.47 2.85 20.91
N LEU A 107 -1.51 4.19 20.84
CA LEU A 107 -0.61 4.99 20.00
C LEU A 107 0.85 4.82 20.42
N LYS A 108 1.15 4.90 21.72
CA LYS A 108 2.50 4.63 22.25
C LYS A 108 2.99 3.24 21.87
N ARG A 109 2.12 2.23 21.99
CA ARG A 109 2.46 0.86 21.63
C ARG A 109 2.69 0.68 20.12
N VAL A 110 1.99 1.43 19.28
CA VAL A 110 2.23 1.45 17.83
C VAL A 110 3.59 2.08 17.54
N GLU A 111 3.91 3.21 18.16
CA GLU A 111 5.20 3.90 18.00
C GLU A 111 6.38 3.03 18.44
N ASP A 112 6.26 2.34 19.58
CA ASP A 112 7.26 1.38 20.06
C ASP A 112 7.45 0.22 19.07
N LEU A 113 6.36 -0.32 18.51
CA LEU A 113 6.41 -1.39 17.51
C LEU A 113 7.02 -0.93 16.19
N GLU A 114 6.72 0.29 15.75
CA GLU A 114 7.33 0.90 14.56
C GLU A 114 8.84 1.07 14.74
N ALA A 115 9.29 1.51 15.93
CA ALA A 115 10.70 1.64 16.26
C ALA A 115 11.43 0.28 16.30
N GLU A 116 10.82 -0.75 16.91
CA GLU A 116 11.36 -2.11 16.90
C GLU A 116 11.42 -2.71 15.49
N LEU A 117 10.39 -2.48 14.67
CA LEU A 117 10.35 -2.95 13.28
C LEU A 117 11.44 -2.25 12.46
N SER A 118 11.59 -0.93 12.58
CA SER A 118 12.65 -0.17 11.92
C SER A 118 14.03 -0.74 12.28
N LYS A 119 14.28 -0.96 13.58
CA LYS A 119 15.54 -1.53 14.05
C LYS A 119 15.77 -2.94 13.49
N LYS A 120 14.74 -3.78 13.45
CA LYS A 120 14.84 -5.14 12.90
C LYS A 120 15.07 -5.14 11.39
N ALA A 121 14.50 -4.18 10.66
CA ALA A 121 14.75 -3.99 9.24
C ALA A 121 16.23 -3.62 9.00
N ASP A 122 16.78 -2.71 9.81
CA ASP A 122 18.20 -2.32 9.74
C ASP A 122 19.14 -3.49 10.05
N GLU A 123 18.82 -4.30 11.06
CA GLU A 123 19.61 -5.49 11.42
C GLU A 123 19.64 -6.52 10.28
N VAL A 124 18.50 -6.86 9.70
CA VAL A 124 18.43 -7.83 8.58
C VAL A 124 19.16 -7.30 7.35
N VAL A 125 18.98 -6.02 7.02
CA VAL A 125 19.66 -5.38 5.88
C VAL A 125 21.16 -5.33 6.09
N SER A 126 21.63 -5.01 7.30
CA SER A 126 23.07 -5.00 7.61
C SER A 126 23.71 -6.39 7.43
N TYR A 127 23.04 -7.44 7.91
CA TYR A 127 23.50 -8.81 7.72
C TYR A 127 23.53 -9.20 6.23
N GLN A 128 22.48 -8.85 5.48
CA GLN A 128 22.41 -9.12 4.03
C GLN A 128 23.51 -8.40 3.26
N LEU A 129 23.78 -7.13 3.57
CA LEU A 129 24.86 -6.36 2.96
C LEU A 129 26.24 -6.96 3.27
N LEU A 130 26.49 -7.34 4.52
CA LEU A 130 27.73 -8.01 4.92
C LEU A 130 27.88 -9.36 4.22
N LYS A 131 26.78 -10.12 4.09
CA LYS A 131 26.77 -11.40 3.39
C LYS A 131 27.09 -11.23 1.91
N HIS A 132 26.41 -10.31 1.22
CA HIS A 132 26.67 -10.00 -0.18
C HIS A 132 28.11 -9.52 -0.40
N ARG A 133 28.65 -8.66 0.47
CA ARG A 133 30.06 -8.27 0.41
C ARG A 133 30.98 -9.49 0.49
N SER A 134 30.74 -10.41 1.42
CA SER A 134 31.53 -11.63 1.55
C SER A 134 31.43 -12.54 0.32
N GLU A 135 30.26 -12.61 -0.32
CA GLU A 135 30.05 -13.37 -1.55
C GLU A 135 30.82 -12.76 -2.72
N ILE A 136 30.77 -11.44 -2.90
CA ILE A 136 31.53 -10.73 -3.92
C ILE A 136 33.03 -10.94 -3.72
N GLU A 137 33.54 -10.84 -2.49
CA GLU A 137 34.95 -11.09 -2.19
C GLU A 137 35.37 -12.53 -2.53
N ASN A 138 34.50 -13.51 -2.27
CA ASN A 138 34.75 -14.90 -2.65
C ASN A 138 34.74 -15.11 -4.17
N MET A 139 33.78 -14.51 -4.88
CA MET A 139 33.73 -14.53 -6.34
C MET A 139 34.99 -13.87 -6.94
N MET A 140 35.44 -12.76 -6.38
CA MET A 140 36.64 -12.05 -6.83
C MET A 140 37.91 -12.90 -6.63
N LYS A 141 38.03 -13.57 -5.48
CA LYS A 141 39.11 -14.56 -5.25
C LYS A 141 39.06 -15.72 -6.25
N MET A 142 37.87 -16.17 -6.61
CA MET A 142 37.72 -17.23 -7.61
C MET A 142 38.10 -16.75 -9.01
N LEU A 143 37.72 -15.52 -9.39
CA LEU A 143 38.15 -14.89 -10.63
C LEU A 143 39.67 -14.74 -10.69
N GLN A 144 40.32 -14.24 -9.63
CA GLN A 144 41.78 -14.15 -9.55
C GLN A 144 42.46 -15.53 -9.70
N LYS A 145 41.88 -16.58 -9.13
CA LYS A 145 42.40 -17.95 -9.29
C LYS A 145 42.24 -18.46 -10.72
N LEU A 146 41.16 -18.09 -11.40
CA LEU A 146 40.93 -18.45 -12.80
C LEU A 146 41.89 -17.68 -13.71
N GLU A 147 42.04 -16.38 -13.51
CA GLU A 147 43.02 -15.52 -14.19
C GLU A 147 44.43 -16.08 -14.04
N ALA A 148 44.88 -16.34 -12.80
CA ALA A 148 46.21 -16.92 -12.56
C ALA A 148 46.39 -18.34 -13.14
N ARG A 149 45.30 -19.08 -13.39
CA ARG A 149 45.36 -20.37 -14.10
C ARG A 149 45.47 -20.17 -15.61
N ILE A 150 44.76 -19.20 -16.15
CA ILE A 150 44.82 -18.82 -17.56
C ILE A 150 46.23 -18.30 -17.87
N ASP A 151 46.77 -17.39 -17.07
CA ASP A 151 48.14 -16.87 -17.23
C ASP A 151 49.17 -18.00 -17.28
N LYS A 152 49.07 -18.97 -16.35
CA LYS A 152 49.95 -20.15 -16.32
C LYS A 152 49.78 -21.09 -17.51
N MET A 153 48.59 -21.14 -18.12
CA MET A 153 48.36 -21.92 -19.33
C MET A 153 48.87 -21.17 -20.56
N GLU A 154 48.69 -19.85 -20.63
CA GLU A 154 49.21 -19.01 -21.70
C GLU A 154 50.74 -18.98 -21.71
N GLU A 155 51.38 -18.91 -20.53
CA GLU A 155 52.84 -19.00 -20.38
C GLU A 155 53.38 -20.33 -20.92
N LYS A 156 52.68 -21.45 -20.67
CA LYS A 156 53.03 -22.78 -21.20
C LYS A 156 52.72 -22.96 -22.68
N VAL A 157 51.95 -22.06 -23.29
CA VAL A 157 51.61 -22.07 -24.71
C VAL A 157 52.45 -21.03 -25.49
N THR A 158 53.41 -20.36 -24.83
CA THR A 158 54.43 -19.59 -25.54
C THR A 158 55.27 -20.52 -26.43
N PRO A 159 55.42 -20.21 -27.73
CA PRO A 159 55.84 -21.18 -28.72
C PRO A 159 57.37 -21.14 -28.88
N ASP A 160 58.10 -21.85 -28.02
CA ASP A 160 59.54 -22.12 -28.21
C ASP A 160 59.86 -23.62 -28.16
N GLU A 161 58.97 -24.44 -28.71
CA GLU A 161 59.33 -25.78 -29.14
C GLU A 161 58.98 -25.93 -30.63
N GLU A 162 59.90 -25.44 -31.47
CA GLU A 162 60.15 -26.05 -32.78
C GLU A 162 60.51 -27.52 -32.56
N VAL A 163 59.51 -28.37 -32.32
CA VAL A 163 59.69 -29.82 -32.35
C VAL A 163 59.79 -30.20 -33.82
N GLU A 164 61.01 -30.14 -34.36
CA GLU A 164 61.39 -30.89 -35.55
C GLU A 164 61.19 -32.38 -35.26
N LEU A 165 60.01 -32.91 -35.60
CA LEU A 165 59.76 -34.34 -35.63
C LEU A 165 60.50 -34.93 -36.84
N PRO A 166 61.19 -36.09 -36.67
CA PRO A 166 61.98 -36.68 -37.73
C PRO A 166 61.08 -37.10 -38.89
N VAL A 167 61.46 -36.67 -40.09
CA VAL A 167 60.85 -37.03 -41.36
C VAL A 167 60.91 -38.54 -41.54
N ALA A 168 59.81 -39.23 -41.21
CA ALA A 168 59.55 -40.59 -41.64
C ALA A 168 58.72 -40.56 -42.93
N ALA A 169 59.29 -41.16 -43.95
CA ALA A 169 58.84 -41.23 -45.34
C ALA A 169 57.32 -41.40 -45.54
N GLY A 170 56.75 -40.52 -46.36
CA GLY A 170 55.67 -40.83 -47.31
C GLY A 170 54.22 -40.67 -46.81
N ALA A 171 53.70 -39.44 -46.83
CA ALA A 171 52.33 -39.13 -47.26
C ALA A 171 52.10 -37.60 -47.32
N GLU A 172 51.38 -37.15 -48.35
CA GLU A 172 51.18 -35.76 -48.78
C GLU A 172 50.47 -34.82 -47.78
N PRO A 173 50.69 -33.48 -47.86
CA PRO A 173 50.18 -32.52 -46.89
C PRO A 173 48.73 -32.12 -47.21
N LYS A 174 47.78 -32.36 -46.29
CA LYS A 174 46.38 -31.92 -46.45
C LYS A 174 45.93 -30.93 -45.36
N ARG A 175 45.95 -29.67 -45.81
CA ARG A 175 44.97 -28.57 -45.66
C ARG A 175 44.86 -27.85 -44.31
N LYS A 176 45.19 -26.57 -44.42
CA LYS A 176 45.25 -25.50 -43.42
C LYS A 176 43.84 -25.09 -42.99
N TRP A 177 43.47 -25.31 -41.72
CA TRP A 177 42.27 -24.71 -41.13
C TRP A 177 42.64 -23.34 -40.53
N ARG A 178 42.92 -22.37 -41.41
CA ARG A 178 42.94 -20.95 -41.02
C ARG A 178 41.58 -20.36 -41.37
N SER A 179 40.65 -20.30 -40.42
CA SER A 179 39.50 -19.38 -40.52
C SER A 179 38.65 -19.15 -39.26
N PHE A 180 39.16 -19.40 -38.04
CA PHE A 180 38.43 -18.99 -36.81
C PHE A 180 38.82 -17.60 -36.28
N LYS A 181 39.90 -16.98 -36.78
CA LYS A 181 40.32 -15.61 -36.40
C LYS A 181 39.59 -14.48 -37.15
N GLN A 182 38.56 -14.76 -37.93
CA GLN A 182 37.74 -13.73 -38.61
C GLN A 182 36.34 -13.52 -37.99
N MET A 183 35.98 -14.22 -36.90
CA MET A 183 34.74 -13.96 -36.15
C MET A 183 34.91 -13.04 -34.93
N PHE A 184 36.15 -12.69 -34.56
CA PHE A 184 36.43 -11.80 -33.43
C PHE A 184 37.29 -10.61 -33.87
N SER A 185 36.93 -9.96 -34.98
CA SER A 185 37.31 -8.57 -35.23
C SER A 185 36.07 -7.69 -35.12
N PHE A 186 35.87 -7.12 -33.93
CA PHE A 186 35.12 -5.90 -33.69
C PHE A 186 35.93 -5.07 -32.70
#